data_AF-A0A7S0MX25-F1
#
_entry.id   AF-A0A7S0MX25-F1
#
_cell.length_a   1.000
_cell.length_b   1.000
_cell.length_c   1.000
_cell.angle_alpha   90.00
_cell.angle_beta   90.00
_cell.angle_gamma   90.00
#
_symmetry.space_group_name_H-M   'P 1'
#
loop_
_entity.id
_entity.type
_entity.pdbx_description
1 polymer ?
#
loop_
_entity_poly.entity_id
_entity_poly.type
_entity_poly.pdbx_seq_one_letter_code
_entity_poly.pdbx_strand_id
1 'polypeptide(L)'
;GGCGPAQAAAHLARVARVVAAIDADVLQLVEVEGCETLKDLLAQLGAEQRSGYRPYLLKGTDTALQQNVGLLTKVDITQDLRRTTARSDYPVEGSACGYSGSGSTGVSKHLIARLEVGGLRVAWLGA
;
A
#
# COMPACT_ATOMS: atom_id res chain seq x y z
N GLY A 1 19.87 16.67 12.33
CA GLY A 1 20.43 15.55 11.54
C GLY A 1 19.67 15.50 10.24
N GLY A 2 20.27 15.98 9.16
CA GLY A 2 19.59 16.19 7.89
C GLY A 2 19.62 14.95 7.00
N CYS A 3 18.45 14.57 6.49
CA CYS A 3 18.30 13.60 5.41
C CYS A 3 18.80 14.25 4.12
N GLY A 4 20.00 13.89 3.66
CA GLY A 4 20.55 14.37 2.39
C GLY A 4 20.02 13.58 1.18
N PRO A 5 20.04 14.12 -0.05
CA PRO A 5 19.55 13.44 -1.26
C PRO A 5 20.17 12.05 -1.46
N ALA A 6 21.46 11.90 -1.16
CA ALA A 6 22.17 10.62 -1.27
C ALA A 6 21.67 9.56 -0.27
N GLN A 7 21.23 9.98 0.93
CA GLN A 7 20.70 9.06 1.94
C GLN A 7 19.30 8.58 1.56
N ALA A 8 18.48 9.45 0.96
CA ALA A 8 17.17 9.09 0.41
C ALA A 8 17.30 8.09 -0.76
N ALA A 9 18.19 8.35 -1.72
CA ALA A 9 18.46 7.43 -2.83
C ALA A 9 18.97 6.05 -2.35
N ALA A 10 19.92 6.05 -1.40
CA ALA A 10 20.44 4.80 -0.83
C ALA A 10 19.37 4.02 -0.04
N HIS A 11 18.42 4.72 0.59
CA HIS A 11 17.28 4.09 1.24
C HIS A 11 16.35 3.45 0.21
N LEU A 12 15.98 4.18 -0.84
CA LEU A 12 15.09 3.68 -1.88
C LEU A 12 15.69 2.46 -2.60
N ALA A 13 17.00 2.44 -2.85
CA ALA A 13 17.69 1.28 -3.40
C ALA A 13 17.60 0.05 -2.48
N ARG A 14 17.63 0.23 -1.14
CA ARG A 14 17.39 -0.89 -0.21
C ARG A 14 15.96 -1.40 -0.31
N VAL A 15 14.98 -0.51 -0.40
CA VAL A 15 13.57 -0.88 -0.57
C VAL A 15 13.38 -1.64 -1.90
N ALA A 16 13.95 -1.15 -3.00
CA ALA A 16 13.91 -1.82 -4.29
C ALA A 16 14.44 -3.25 -4.23
N ARG A 17 15.56 -3.50 -3.54
CA ARG A 17 16.09 -4.85 -3.35
C ARG A 17 15.14 -5.76 -2.57
N VAL A 18 14.46 -5.24 -1.54
CA VAL A 18 13.45 -6.01 -0.79
C VAL A 18 12.27 -6.35 -1.69
N VAL A 19 11.76 -5.37 -2.45
CA VAL A 19 10.65 -5.59 -3.37
C VAL A 19 11.01 -6.60 -4.45
N ALA A 20 12.20 -6.51 -5.04
CA ALA A 20 12.71 -7.47 -6.01
C ALA A 20 12.87 -8.87 -5.43
N ALA A 21 13.34 -8.99 -4.18
CA ALA A 21 13.48 -10.29 -3.52
C ALA A 21 12.13 -10.94 -3.18
N ILE A 22 11.10 -10.14 -2.87
CA ILE A 22 9.74 -10.63 -2.65
C ILE A 22 9.08 -11.06 -3.97
N ASP A 23 9.30 -10.29 -5.04
CA ASP A 23 8.79 -10.53 -6.41
C ASP A 23 7.27 -10.80 -6.49
N ALA A 24 6.47 -10.26 -5.56
CA ALA A 24 5.03 -10.49 -5.50
C ALA A 24 4.28 -9.97 -6.73
N ASP A 25 3.14 -10.55 -7.10
CA ASP A 25 2.31 -10.01 -8.19
C ASP A 25 1.61 -8.71 -7.80
N VAL A 26 1.29 -8.55 -6.51
CA VAL A 26 0.61 -7.38 -5.94
C VAL A 26 1.28 -7.03 -4.62
N LEU A 27 1.67 -5.77 -4.47
CA LEU A 27 2.33 -5.25 -3.28
C LEU A 27 1.66 -3.95 -2.84
N GLN A 28 1.12 -3.94 -1.62
CA GLN A 28 0.61 -2.73 -0.97
C GLN A 28 1.71 -2.09 -0.14
N LEU A 29 1.99 -0.82 -0.42
CA LEU A 29 2.95 0.01 0.32
C LEU A 29 2.16 1.03 1.14
N VAL A 30 2.41 1.09 2.43
CA VAL A 30 1.85 2.12 3.31
C VAL A 30 2.89 3.22 3.51
N GLU A 31 2.42 4.41 3.88
CA GLU A 31 3.29 5.55 4.22
C GLU A 31 4.14 6.02 3.03
N VAL A 32 3.50 6.09 1.86
CA VAL A 32 4.11 6.57 0.63
C VAL A 32 3.92 8.08 0.53
N GLU A 33 5.02 8.82 0.36
CA GLU A 33 5.00 10.29 0.24
C GLU A 33 4.23 10.76 -1.00
N GLY A 34 4.41 10.11 -2.15
CA GLY A 34 3.67 10.47 -3.36
C GLY A 34 4.00 9.64 -4.60
N CYS A 35 3.45 10.08 -5.73
CA CYS A 35 3.63 9.40 -7.01
C CYS A 35 5.10 9.39 -7.46
N GLU A 36 5.85 10.46 -7.22
CA GLU A 36 7.27 10.52 -7.59
C GLU A 36 8.10 9.49 -6.83
N THR A 37 7.83 9.28 -5.54
CA THR A 37 8.48 8.23 -4.74
C THR A 37 8.24 6.83 -5.32
N LEU A 38 7.02 6.54 -5.81
CA LEU A 38 6.72 5.26 -6.46
C LEU A 38 7.43 5.13 -7.81
N LYS A 39 7.51 6.21 -8.59
CA LYS A 39 8.25 6.21 -9.86
C LYS A 39 9.74 5.99 -9.65
N ASP A 40 10.33 6.67 -8.67
CA ASP A 40 11.73 6.49 -8.32
C ASP A 40 12.01 5.06 -7.85
N LEU A 41 11.10 4.47 -7.07
CA LEU A 41 11.19 3.06 -6.66
C LEU A 41 11.16 2.13 -7.88
N LEU A 42 10.26 2.37 -8.84
CA LEU A 42 10.20 1.58 -10.08
C LEU A 42 11.43 1.76 -10.96
N ALA A 43 12.04 2.96 -10.98
CA ALA A 43 13.28 3.19 -11.70
C ALA A 43 14.44 2.40 -11.07
N GLN A 44 14.54 2.38 -9.74
CA GLN A 44 15.52 1.56 -9.02
C GLN A 44 15.26 0.06 -9.25
N LEU A 45 14.01 -0.38 -9.19
CA LEU A 45 13.63 -1.75 -9.51
C LEU A 45 14.04 -2.11 -10.93
N GLY A 46 13.73 -1.28 -11.92
CA GLY A 46 14.10 -1.47 -13.33
C GLY A 46 15.61 -1.63 -13.56
N ALA A 47 16.43 -0.92 -12.78
CA ALA A 47 17.88 -1.03 -12.80
C ALA A 47 18.38 -2.34 -12.17
N GLU A 48 17.70 -2.85 -11.15
CA GLU A 48 18.01 -4.13 -10.49
C GLU A 48 17.43 -5.33 -11.28
N GLN A 49 16.27 -5.17 -11.93
CA GLN A 49 15.49 -6.17 -12.67
C GLN A 49 14.40 -5.51 -13.52
N ARG A 50 14.12 -5.99 -14.75
CA ARG A 50 12.93 -5.53 -15.49
C ARG A 50 11.65 -5.92 -14.76
N SER A 51 11.09 -5.00 -13.98
CA SER A 51 9.86 -5.22 -13.24
C SER A 51 8.63 -4.94 -14.11
N GLY A 52 7.64 -5.83 -14.07
CA GLY A 52 6.34 -5.63 -14.72
C GLY A 52 5.37 -4.78 -13.91
N TYR A 53 5.83 -4.13 -12.83
CA TYR A 53 4.97 -3.41 -11.91
C TYR A 53 4.43 -2.10 -12.52
N ARG A 54 3.14 -1.87 -12.29
CA ARG A 54 2.44 -0.60 -12.50
C ARG A 54 2.15 0.05 -11.14
N PRO A 55 2.46 1.34 -10.95
CA PRO A 55 2.22 2.03 -9.70
C PRO A 55 0.83 2.68 -9.67
N TYR A 56 0.17 2.61 -8.52
CA TYR A 56 -1.05 3.33 -8.24
C TYR A 56 -0.95 3.95 -6.84
N LEU A 57 -1.54 5.13 -6.66
CA LEU A 57 -1.51 5.86 -5.39
C LEU A 57 -2.93 6.22 -4.97
N LEU A 58 -3.30 5.85 -3.76
CA LEU A 58 -4.49 6.35 -3.09
C LEU A 58 -4.09 7.43 -2.07
N LYS A 59 -4.49 8.67 -2.35
CA LYS A 59 -4.10 9.81 -1.52
C LYS A 59 -4.64 9.69 -0.09
N GLY A 60 -3.80 9.91 0.92
CA GLY A 60 -4.19 9.96 2.33
C GLY A 60 -5.25 11.03 2.61
N THR A 61 -6.13 10.79 3.60
CA THR A 61 -7.02 11.83 4.16
C THR A 61 -6.40 12.55 5.35
N ASP A 62 -5.33 12.00 5.92
CA ASP A 62 -4.61 12.63 7.03
C ASP A 62 -3.78 13.80 6.49
N THR A 63 -4.24 15.02 6.76
CA THR A 63 -3.58 16.25 6.34
C THR A 63 -2.33 16.59 7.14
N ALA A 64 -2.18 16.03 8.35
CA ALA A 64 -1.04 16.28 9.23
C ALA A 64 0.18 15.44 8.82
N LEU A 65 -0.04 14.18 8.46
CA LEU A 65 1.04 13.26 8.09
C LEU A 65 1.21 13.09 6.57
N GLN A 66 0.20 13.46 5.77
CA GLN A 66 0.18 13.32 4.29
C GLN A 66 0.54 11.92 3.78
N GLN A 67 0.32 10.89 4.59
CA GLN A 67 0.73 9.52 4.25
C GLN A 67 -0.28 8.90 3.28
N ASN A 68 0.19 8.52 2.10
CA ASN A 68 -0.61 7.86 1.08
C ASN A 68 -0.43 6.33 1.13
N VAL A 69 -1.31 5.61 0.44
CA VAL A 69 -1.19 4.17 0.24
C VAL A 69 -0.85 3.92 -1.22
N GLY A 70 0.26 3.24 -1.48
CA GLY A 70 0.68 2.81 -2.80
C GLY A 70 0.29 1.36 -3.09
N LEU A 71 0.08 1.06 -4.36
CA LEU A 71 -0.05 -0.30 -4.88
C LEU A 71 0.93 -0.45 -6.05
N LEU A 72 1.80 -1.45 -5.99
CA LEU A 72 2.57 -1.92 -7.13
C LEU A 72 1.99 -3.26 -7.57
N THR A 73 1.56 -3.38 -8.82
CA THR A 73 0.98 -4.63 -9.33
C THR A 73 1.46 -4.97 -10.72
N LYS A 74 1.76 -6.25 -10.97
CA LYS A 74 2.05 -6.81 -12.29
C LYS A 74 0.77 -7.18 -13.04
N VAL A 75 -0.35 -7.22 -12.33
CA VAL A 75 -1.69 -7.52 -12.83
C VAL A 75 -2.49 -6.23 -12.98
N ASP A 76 -3.30 -6.14 -14.03
CA ASP A 76 -4.13 -4.97 -14.28
C ASP A 76 -5.25 -4.83 -13.24
N ILE A 77 -5.44 -3.60 -12.75
CA ILE A 77 -6.63 -3.25 -11.99
C ILE A 77 -7.79 -2.99 -12.95
N THR A 78 -8.99 -3.38 -12.55
CA THR A 78 -10.22 -3.22 -13.36
C THR A 78 -11.05 -2.01 -12.93
N GLN A 79 -10.71 -1.39 -11.79
CA GLN A 79 -11.40 -0.22 -11.23
C GLN A 79 -10.42 0.64 -10.43
N ASP A 80 -10.77 1.92 -10.26
CA ASP A 80 -10.02 2.84 -9.40
C ASP A 80 -9.88 2.32 -7.96
N LEU A 81 -8.73 2.61 -7.37
CA LEU A 81 -8.47 2.32 -5.97
C LEU A 81 -9.45 3.08 -5.08
N ARG A 82 -9.98 2.38 -4.07
CA ARG A 82 -10.92 2.98 -3.12
C ARG A 82 -10.55 2.64 -1.68
N ARG A 83 -11.06 3.45 -0.76
CA ARG A 83 -11.09 3.16 0.68
C ARG A 83 -12.46 3.48 1.24
N THR A 84 -12.70 3.02 2.44
CA THR A 84 -13.83 3.46 3.26
C THR A 84 -13.32 4.26 4.45
N THR A 85 -14.22 4.95 5.15
CA THR A 85 -13.96 5.54 6.47
C THR A 85 -14.81 4.88 7.54
N ALA A 86 -15.36 3.68 7.22
CA ALA A 86 -16.24 2.95 8.11
C ALA A 86 -15.50 2.61 9.40
N ARG A 87 -16.23 2.76 10.51
CA ARG A 87 -15.79 2.36 11.84
C ARG A 87 -16.76 1.31 12.36
N SER A 88 -16.26 0.45 13.23
CA SER A 88 -17.04 -0.57 13.91
C SER A 88 -16.85 -0.42 15.41
N ASP A 89 -17.95 -0.57 16.13
CA ASP A 89 -17.94 -0.55 17.57
C ASP A 89 -17.44 -1.89 18.12
N TYR A 90 -16.76 -1.83 19.26
CA TYR A 90 -16.30 -2.99 20.00
C TYR A 90 -16.77 -2.91 21.46
N PRO A 91 -16.99 -4.05 22.13
CA PRO A 91 -16.81 -5.41 21.63
C PRO A 91 -17.87 -5.78 20.59
N VAL A 92 -17.46 -6.52 19.55
CA VAL A 92 -18.40 -7.08 18.57
C VAL A 92 -19.19 -8.19 19.25
N GLU A 93 -20.52 -8.15 19.15
CA GLU A 93 -21.40 -9.15 19.74
C GLU A 93 -20.99 -10.57 19.28
N GLY A 94 -20.86 -11.49 20.24
CA GLY A 94 -20.42 -12.87 19.98
C GLY A 94 -18.91 -13.04 19.71
N SER A 95 -18.10 -11.99 19.81
CA SER A 95 -16.64 -12.09 19.62
C SER A 95 -15.96 -12.90 20.72
N ALA A 96 -15.07 -13.82 20.32
CA ALA A 96 -14.23 -14.61 21.22
C ALA A 96 -12.92 -13.90 21.62
N CYS A 97 -12.68 -12.65 21.17
CA CYS A 97 -11.42 -11.94 21.38
C CYS A 97 -11.15 -11.52 22.84
N GLY A 98 -12.09 -11.75 23.77
CA GLY A 98 -11.90 -11.56 25.22
C GLY A 98 -11.67 -10.12 25.69
N TYR A 99 -11.85 -9.14 24.81
CA TYR A 99 -11.66 -7.72 25.11
C TYR A 99 -12.91 -7.12 25.76
N SER A 100 -12.75 -6.43 26.89
CA SER A 100 -13.87 -5.93 27.72
C SER A 100 -14.09 -4.41 27.66
N GLY A 101 -13.27 -3.67 26.92
CA GLY A 101 -13.44 -2.22 26.73
C GLY A 101 -14.48 -1.91 25.65
N SER A 102 -14.96 -0.67 25.65
CA SER A 102 -15.90 -0.17 24.64
C SER A 102 -15.31 0.98 23.82
N GLY A 103 -15.60 1.01 22.52
CA GLY A 103 -15.21 2.12 21.66
C GLY A 103 -15.54 1.86 20.21
N SER A 104 -15.03 2.71 19.32
CA SER A 104 -15.21 2.60 17.87
C SER A 104 -13.86 2.67 17.18
N THR A 105 -13.56 1.74 16.27
CA THR A 105 -12.28 1.69 15.55
C THR A 105 -12.49 1.54 14.05
N GLY A 106 -11.54 2.01 13.26
CA GLY A 106 -11.54 1.91 11.80
C GLY A 106 -10.11 1.77 11.28
N VAL A 107 -9.99 1.41 10.01
CA VAL A 107 -8.69 1.19 9.35
C VAL A 107 -8.29 2.40 8.50
N SER A 108 -7.31 3.17 8.96
CA SER A 108 -6.90 4.44 8.33
C SER A 108 -6.05 4.29 7.07
N LYS A 109 -5.39 3.13 6.89
CA LYS A 109 -4.41 2.89 5.81
C LYS A 109 -4.81 1.75 4.86
N HIS A 110 -6.08 1.37 4.87
CA HIS A 110 -6.54 0.31 3.98
C HIS A 110 -6.77 0.78 2.55
N LEU A 111 -6.67 -0.17 1.64
CA LEU A 111 -6.91 -0.02 0.22
C LEU A 111 -7.73 -1.20 -0.29
N ILE A 112 -8.72 -0.88 -1.12
CA ILE A 112 -9.51 -1.86 -1.84
C ILE A 112 -9.18 -1.71 -3.33
N ALA A 113 -8.66 -2.79 -3.92
CA ALA A 113 -8.41 -2.90 -5.35
C ALA A 113 -9.23 -4.03 -5.97
N ARG A 114 -9.57 -3.90 -7.25
CA ARG A 114 -10.15 -4.98 -8.04
C ARG A 114 -9.20 -5.38 -9.14
N LEU A 115 -8.86 -6.66 -9.19
CA LEU A 115 -7.85 -7.24 -10.07
C LEU A 115 -8.52 -8.30 -10.94
N GLU A 116 -7.95 -8.55 -12.12
CA GLU A 116 -8.30 -9.70 -12.95
C GLU A 116 -7.10 -10.63 -13.10
N VAL A 117 -7.16 -11.80 -12.46
CA VAL A 117 -6.08 -12.79 -12.45
C VAL A 117 -6.55 -14.05 -13.15
N GLY A 118 -6.02 -14.35 -14.35
CA GLY A 118 -6.39 -15.56 -15.10
C GLY A 118 -7.90 -15.66 -15.39
N GLY A 119 -8.57 -14.53 -15.65
CA GLY A 119 -10.01 -14.46 -15.87
C GLY A 119 -10.87 -14.46 -14.59
N LEU A 120 -10.25 -14.54 -13.41
CA LEU A 120 -10.94 -14.42 -12.13
C LEU A 120 -10.94 -12.97 -11.66
N ARG A 121 -12.12 -12.46 -11.28
CA ARG A 121 -12.26 -11.14 -10.64
C ARG A 121 -11.98 -11.26 -9.16
N VAL A 122 -10.90 -10.64 -8.70
CA VAL A 122 -10.43 -10.67 -7.31
C VAL A 122 -10.65 -9.29 -6.67
N ALA A 123 -11.22 -9.26 -5.46
CA ALA A 123 -11.23 -8.08 -4.61
C ALA A 123 -10.09 -8.21 -3.59
N TRP A 124 -9.11 -7.32 -3.68
CA TRP A 124 -8.04 -7.20 -2.69
C TRP A 124 -8.43 -6.19 -1.63
N LEU A 125 -8.39 -6.58 -0.36
CA LEU A 125 -8.58 -5.69 0.79
C LEU A 125 -7.34 -5.82 1.68
N GLY A 126 -6.45 -4.84 1.62
CA GLY A 126 -5.27 -4.80 2.49
C GLY A 126 -5.34 -3.61 3.43
N ALA A 127 -4.93 -3.79 4.69
CA ALA A 127 -4.98 -2.79 5.75
C ALA A 127 -3.65 -2.69 6.49
#